data_AF-A0A1N6UYQ9-F1
#
_entry.id   AF-A0A1N6UYQ9-F1
#
_cell.length_a   1.000
_cell.length_b   1.000
_cell.length_c   1.000
_cell.angle_alpha   90.00
_cell.angle_beta   90.00
_cell.angle_gamma   90.00
#
_symmetry.space_group_name_H-M   'P 1'
#
loop_
_entity.id
_entity.type
_entity.pdbx_description
1 polymer ?
#
loop_
_entity_poly.entity_id
_entity_poly.type
_entity_poly.pdbx_seq_one_letter_code
_entity_poly.pdbx_strand_id
1 'polypeptide(L)'
;MKKIFITILLVAGAATASQAQKYRTAAGIRLGGDQFGATVQQRIAEKTTLEGIALVGSREYSGTLLYQRHWPMLGKRFNYYLGGGGHIGNLKDQGVFTGLDAIVGVEYKINGLPILLSADVKPALHFNHEDWVNLATGISIRYVIVPEKKEKKRIWPFGKQEVEEEKSGWPFGKKKEPETPKKKVWPFGKKEEPAPEPEPEKRIDLNKIFKKKEN
;
A
#
# COMPACT_ATOMS: atom_id res chain seq x y z
N MET A 1 39.72 -8.77 -15.28
CA MET A 1 38.93 -7.60 -15.77
C MET A 1 37.45 -7.92 -16.00
N LYS A 2 37.06 -9.01 -16.68
CA LYS A 2 35.64 -9.40 -16.87
C LYS A 2 34.82 -9.54 -15.57
N LYS A 3 35.41 -10.05 -14.48
CA LYS A 3 34.73 -10.23 -13.18
C LYS A 3 34.33 -8.90 -12.52
N ILE A 4 35.17 -7.87 -12.63
CA ILE A 4 34.89 -6.53 -12.08
C ILE A 4 33.79 -5.84 -12.88
N PHE A 5 33.78 -6.03 -14.21
CA PHE A 5 32.75 -5.49 -15.08
C PHE A 5 31.36 -6.08 -14.77
N ILE A 6 31.29 -7.39 -14.49
CA ILE A 6 30.05 -8.06 -14.07
C ILE A 6 29.59 -7.56 -12.69
N THR A 7 30.50 -7.39 -11.73
CA THR A 7 30.16 -6.84 -10.41
C THR A 7 29.65 -5.41 -10.49
N ILE A 8 30.25 -4.55 -11.32
CA ILE A 8 29.81 -3.17 -11.53
C ILE A 8 28.44 -3.12 -12.23
N LEU A 9 28.21 -3.98 -13.23
CA LEU A 9 26.92 -4.09 -13.92
C LEU A 9 25.80 -4.57 -12.97
N LEU A 10 26.12 -5.49 -12.06
CA LEU A 10 25.18 -6.06 -11.08
C LEU A 10 24.86 -5.06 -9.96
N VAL A 11 25.82 -4.20 -9.57
CA VAL A 11 25.60 -3.10 -8.61
C VAL A 11 24.84 -1.93 -9.26
N ALA A 12 25.10 -1.61 -10.54
CA ALA A 12 24.39 -0.56 -11.27
C ALA A 12 22.92 -0.91 -11.56
N GLY A 13 22.61 -2.20 -11.79
CA GLY A 13 21.23 -2.69 -11.96
C GLY A 13 20.37 -2.60 -10.70
N ALA A 14 20.97 -2.55 -9.51
CA ALA A 14 20.24 -2.47 -8.25
C ALA A 14 19.62 -1.06 -7.99
N ALA A 15 20.14 -0.02 -8.65
CA ALA A 15 19.80 1.37 -8.39
C ALA A 15 18.49 1.85 -9.04
N THR A 16 17.95 1.12 -10.04
CA THR A 16 16.76 1.57 -10.80
C THR A 16 15.44 0.91 -10.39
N ALA A 17 15.44 0.05 -9.36
CA ALA A 17 14.27 -0.74 -8.97
C ALA A 17 13.27 -0.04 -8.00
N SER A 18 13.12 1.29 -8.03
CA SER A 18 12.24 2.05 -7.11
C SER A 18 10.82 2.35 -7.66
N GLN A 19 10.28 1.44 -8.48
CA GLN A 19 8.89 1.50 -8.95
C GLN A 19 8.25 0.10 -8.90
N ALA A 20 8.49 -0.65 -7.83
CA ALA A 20 7.73 -1.86 -7.53
C ALA A 20 6.28 -1.48 -7.19
N GLN A 21 5.32 -2.32 -7.56
CA GLN A 21 3.89 -2.10 -7.34
C GLN A 21 3.60 -1.63 -5.90
N LYS A 22 3.19 -0.38 -5.79
CA LYS A 22 2.90 0.30 -4.54
C LYS A 22 1.55 -0.17 -3.99
N TYR A 23 1.54 -1.23 -3.18
CA TYR A 23 0.42 -1.63 -2.34
C TYR A 23 0.89 -1.70 -0.89
N ARG A 24 0.05 -1.26 0.05
CA ARG A 24 0.38 -1.31 1.48
C ARG A 24 -0.09 -2.61 2.11
N THR A 25 -1.29 -3.05 1.75
CA THR A 25 -1.91 -4.25 2.33
C THR A 25 -2.66 -5.00 1.24
N ALA A 26 -2.42 -6.31 1.14
CA ALA A 26 -3.15 -7.23 0.29
C ALA A 26 -3.57 -8.46 1.10
N ALA A 27 -4.75 -9.01 0.83
CA ALA A 27 -5.22 -10.23 1.48
C ALA A 27 -5.96 -11.10 0.48
N GLY A 28 -5.93 -12.41 0.67
CA GLY A 28 -6.71 -13.32 -0.15
C GLY A 28 -6.48 -14.76 0.18
N ILE A 29 -6.69 -15.61 -0.81
CA ILE A 29 -6.66 -17.06 -0.66
C ILE A 29 -5.33 -17.62 -1.16
N ARG A 30 -4.90 -18.71 -0.53
CA ARG A 30 -3.71 -19.47 -0.88
C ARG A 30 -4.06 -20.95 -0.97
N LEU A 31 -3.61 -21.57 -2.04
CA LEU A 31 -3.65 -23.01 -2.27
C LEU A 31 -2.21 -23.51 -2.20
N GLY A 32 -1.94 -24.48 -1.34
CA GLY A 32 -0.60 -25.07 -1.19
C GLY A 32 -0.66 -26.58 -1.10
N GLY A 33 -0.29 -27.27 -2.17
CA GLY A 33 -0.41 -28.75 -2.22
C GLY A 33 -1.85 -29.20 -1.98
N ASP A 34 -2.06 -29.96 -0.90
CA ASP A 34 -3.36 -30.44 -0.41
C ASP A 34 -4.03 -29.50 0.60
N GLN A 35 -3.42 -28.34 0.88
CA GLN A 35 -3.88 -27.38 1.88
C GLN A 35 -4.52 -26.16 1.24
N PHE A 36 -5.55 -25.63 1.90
CA PHE A 36 -6.21 -24.39 1.53
C PHE A 36 -6.17 -23.41 2.69
N GLY A 37 -6.07 -22.12 2.40
CA GLY A 37 -6.19 -21.12 3.43
C GLY A 37 -6.12 -19.70 2.94
N ALA A 38 -5.71 -18.81 3.85
CA ALA A 38 -5.67 -17.39 3.64
C ALA A 38 -4.26 -16.83 3.81
N THR A 39 -3.98 -15.75 3.08
CA THR A 39 -2.72 -15.01 3.15
C THR A 39 -3.03 -13.53 3.29
N VAL A 40 -2.26 -12.86 4.15
CA VAL A 40 -2.29 -11.41 4.34
C VAL A 40 -0.86 -10.89 4.23
N GLN A 41 -0.65 -9.96 3.31
CA GLN A 41 0.62 -9.36 3.02
C GLN A 41 0.57 -7.87 3.37
N GLN A 42 1.49 -7.44 4.23
CA GLN A 42 1.64 -6.08 4.71
C GLN A 42 3.02 -5.56 4.32
N ARG A 43 3.06 -4.49 3.54
CA ARG A 43 4.31 -3.80 3.19
C ARG A 43 4.80 -2.99 4.37
N ILE A 44 6.06 -3.21 4.74
CA ILE A 44 6.73 -2.53 5.86
C ILE A 44 7.88 -1.63 5.40
N ALA A 45 8.43 -1.84 4.21
CA ALA A 45 9.42 -0.95 3.59
C ALA A 45 9.32 -0.99 2.05
N GLU A 46 10.06 -0.12 1.36
CA GLU A 46 9.99 0.08 -0.10
C GLU A 46 10.18 -1.19 -0.98
N LYS A 47 10.76 -2.25 -0.44
CA LYS A 47 10.90 -3.53 -1.16
C LYS A 47 10.65 -4.71 -0.23
N THR A 48 10.11 -4.46 0.97
CA THR A 48 9.95 -5.48 2.00
C THR A 48 8.49 -5.58 2.40
N THR A 49 8.00 -6.82 2.44
CA THR A 49 6.68 -7.18 2.94
C THR A 49 6.80 -8.21 4.06
N LEU A 50 5.88 -8.14 5.00
CA LEU A 50 5.59 -9.18 5.96
C LEU A 50 4.35 -9.94 5.44
N GLU A 51 4.41 -11.26 5.35
CA GLU A 51 3.28 -12.10 4.96
C GLU A 51 2.91 -13.03 6.10
N GLY A 52 1.65 -13.01 6.51
CA GLY A 52 1.04 -14.01 7.37
C GLY A 52 0.21 -14.98 6.53
N ILE A 53 0.40 -16.27 6.75
CA ILE A 53 -0.31 -17.34 6.06
C ILE A 53 -0.97 -18.22 7.12
N ALA A 54 -2.23 -18.57 6.90
CA ALA A 54 -2.91 -19.62 7.66
C ALA A 54 -3.39 -20.68 6.68
N LEU A 55 -2.96 -21.93 6.86
CA LEU A 55 -3.33 -23.07 6.02
C LEU A 55 -4.06 -24.13 6.86
N VAL A 56 -5.07 -24.73 6.25
CA VAL A 56 -5.82 -25.85 6.80
C VAL A 56 -5.84 -26.96 5.75
N GLY A 57 -5.41 -28.14 6.16
CA GLY A 57 -5.48 -29.37 5.38
C GLY A 57 -6.30 -30.43 6.11
N SER A 58 -6.38 -31.63 5.52
CA SER A 58 -7.13 -32.75 6.11
C SER A 58 -6.53 -33.24 7.43
N ARG A 59 -5.20 -33.18 7.56
CA ARG A 59 -4.42 -33.76 8.66
C ARG A 59 -3.77 -32.74 9.58
N GLU A 60 -3.67 -31.49 9.16
CA GLU A 60 -2.97 -30.44 9.90
C GLU A 60 -3.56 -29.05 9.66
N TYR A 61 -3.30 -28.14 10.60
CA TYR A 61 -3.46 -26.71 10.41
C TYR A 61 -2.18 -26.01 10.81
N SER A 62 -1.84 -24.92 10.13
CA SER A 62 -0.60 -24.20 10.36
C SER A 62 -0.78 -22.69 10.17
N GLY A 63 0.03 -21.94 10.91
CA GLY A 63 0.23 -20.52 10.75
C GLY A 63 1.69 -20.25 10.45
N THR A 64 1.97 -19.48 9.40
CA THR A 64 3.31 -19.09 8.98
C THR A 64 3.43 -17.56 8.97
N LEU A 65 4.58 -17.06 9.40
CA LEU A 65 4.94 -15.65 9.26
C LEU A 65 6.25 -15.54 8.48
N LEU A 66 6.24 -14.76 7.40
CA LEU A 66 7.36 -14.62 6.46
C LEU A 66 7.75 -13.17 6.28
N TYR A 67 9.06 -12.90 6.31
CA TYR A 67 9.65 -11.65 5.86
C TYR A 67 10.15 -11.84 4.43
N GLN A 68 9.68 -11.00 3.51
CA GLN A 68 9.95 -11.12 2.08
C GLN A 68 10.51 -9.83 1.51
N ARG A 69 11.48 -9.98 0.61
CA ARG A 69 12.06 -8.90 -0.18
C ARG A 69 11.67 -9.09 -1.64
N HIS A 70 11.22 -8.02 -2.29
CA HIS A 70 10.70 -8.00 -3.65
C HIS A 70 11.63 -7.26 -4.60
N TRP A 71 11.78 -7.78 -5.81
CA TRP A 71 12.54 -7.18 -6.90
C TRP A 71 11.78 -7.28 -8.23
N PRO A 72 11.81 -6.24 -9.07
CA PRO A 72 11.19 -6.30 -10.38
C PRO A 72 11.99 -7.21 -11.32
N MET A 73 11.31 -8.10 -12.06
CA MET A 73 11.92 -8.96 -13.08
C MET A 73 11.55 -8.50 -14.49
N LEU A 74 10.25 -8.32 -14.78
CA LEU A 74 9.77 -7.87 -16.09
C LEU A 74 8.82 -6.68 -15.93
N GLY A 75 9.39 -5.48 -16.10
CA GLY A 75 8.67 -4.23 -15.90
C GLY A 75 8.27 -4.01 -14.43
N LYS A 76 7.29 -3.13 -14.22
CA LYS A 76 6.84 -2.74 -12.87
C LYS A 76 5.82 -3.71 -12.27
N ARG A 77 5.34 -4.69 -13.06
CA ARG A 77 4.18 -5.52 -12.70
C ARG A 77 4.49 -6.95 -12.30
N PHE A 78 5.64 -7.45 -12.73
CA PHE A 78 6.10 -8.79 -12.48
C PHE A 78 7.33 -8.70 -11.58
N ASN A 79 7.17 -9.09 -10.32
CA ASN A 79 8.22 -9.10 -9.32
C ASN A 79 8.56 -10.54 -8.96
N TYR A 80 9.79 -10.78 -8.55
CA TYR A 80 10.14 -11.98 -7.79
C TYR A 80 10.41 -11.59 -6.35
N TYR A 81 10.17 -12.52 -5.44
CA TYR A 81 10.45 -12.34 -4.04
C TYR A 81 11.23 -13.50 -3.47
N LEU A 82 12.07 -13.16 -2.51
CA LEU A 82 12.81 -14.10 -1.68
C LEU A 82 12.62 -13.69 -0.23
N GLY A 83 12.43 -14.66 0.64
CA GLY A 83 12.18 -14.40 2.05
C GLY A 83 12.45 -15.60 2.93
N GLY A 84 12.21 -15.38 4.20
CA GLY A 84 12.23 -16.43 5.20
C GLY A 84 11.47 -16.03 6.45
N GLY A 85 11.21 -17.00 7.28
CA GLY A 85 10.45 -16.84 8.51
C GLY A 85 10.27 -18.16 9.21
N GLY A 86 9.11 -18.36 9.83
CA GLY A 86 8.83 -19.59 10.54
C GLY A 86 7.34 -19.87 10.64
N HIS A 87 7.05 -21.10 11.01
CA HIS A 87 5.70 -21.59 11.14
C HIS A 87 5.49 -22.34 12.45
N ILE A 88 4.23 -22.38 12.85
CA ILE A 88 3.71 -23.19 13.93
C ILE A 88 2.44 -23.86 13.44
N GLY A 89 2.28 -25.14 13.74
CA GLY A 89 1.10 -25.89 13.35
C GLY A 89 0.82 -27.02 14.30
N ASN A 90 -0.25 -27.74 14.02
CA ASN A 90 -0.63 -28.92 14.76
C ASN A 90 -1.03 -30.02 13.78
N LEU A 91 -0.38 -31.18 13.92
CA LEU A 91 -0.77 -32.43 13.30
C LEU A 91 -1.76 -33.14 14.22
N LYS A 92 -2.84 -33.68 13.66
CA LYS A 92 -3.82 -34.47 14.42
C LYS A 92 -3.18 -35.67 15.14
N ASP A 93 -2.17 -36.28 14.52
CA ASP A 93 -1.56 -37.53 15.00
C ASP A 93 -0.34 -37.29 15.91
N GLN A 94 0.37 -36.17 15.74
CA GLN A 94 1.67 -35.91 16.37
C GLN A 94 1.72 -34.69 17.29
N GLY A 95 0.68 -33.85 17.30
CA GLY A 95 0.62 -32.65 18.13
C GLY A 95 1.28 -31.43 17.48
N VAL A 96 1.78 -30.50 18.31
CA VAL A 96 2.29 -29.19 17.86
C VAL A 96 3.67 -29.35 17.22
N PHE A 97 3.83 -28.80 16.02
CA PHE A 97 5.12 -28.70 15.33
C PHE A 97 5.46 -27.24 15.05
N THR A 98 6.75 -26.97 14.88
CA THR A 98 7.25 -25.64 14.53
C THR A 98 8.34 -25.75 13.48
N GLY A 99 8.72 -24.66 12.86
CA GLY A 99 9.83 -24.72 11.92
C GLY A 99 10.26 -23.38 11.36
N LEU A 100 11.28 -23.46 10.53
CA LEU A 100 11.80 -22.35 9.76
C LEU A 100 11.46 -22.54 8.30
N ASP A 101 11.01 -21.46 7.69
CA ASP A 101 10.60 -21.43 6.29
C ASP A 101 11.51 -20.50 5.51
N ALA A 102 11.93 -20.92 4.33
CA ALA A 102 12.40 -20.03 3.28
C ALA A 102 11.35 -20.00 2.17
N ILE A 103 11.26 -18.90 1.44
CA ILE A 103 10.28 -18.77 0.36
C ILE A 103 10.91 -18.07 -0.84
N VAL A 104 10.65 -18.61 -2.03
CA VAL A 104 11.01 -17.99 -3.30
C VAL A 104 9.81 -18.05 -4.23
N GLY A 105 9.49 -16.94 -4.88
CA GLY A 105 8.31 -16.88 -5.73
C GLY A 105 8.30 -15.72 -6.69
N VAL A 106 7.26 -15.71 -7.51
CA VAL A 106 6.94 -14.64 -8.44
C VAL A 106 5.57 -14.09 -8.13
N GLU A 107 5.43 -12.79 -8.35
CA GLU A 107 4.25 -12.00 -8.10
C GLU A 107 3.89 -11.19 -9.35
N TYR A 108 2.66 -11.29 -9.79
CA TYR A 108 2.11 -10.53 -10.90
C TYR A 108 0.85 -9.80 -10.46
N LYS A 109 0.89 -8.46 -10.45
CA LYS A 109 -0.34 -7.67 -10.27
C LYS A 109 -0.95 -7.23 -11.59
N ILE A 110 -2.23 -7.55 -11.73
CA ILE A 110 -3.03 -7.38 -12.94
C ILE A 110 -3.21 -5.89 -13.24
N ASN A 111 -3.18 -5.53 -14.52
CA ASN A 111 -3.42 -4.14 -14.93
C ASN A 111 -4.91 -3.79 -14.79
N GLY A 112 -5.21 -2.61 -14.25
CA GLY A 112 -6.58 -2.11 -14.14
C GLY A 112 -7.41 -2.76 -13.03
N LEU A 113 -6.94 -3.86 -12.43
CA LEU A 113 -7.61 -4.55 -11.33
C LEU A 113 -6.75 -4.55 -10.06
N PRO A 114 -7.34 -4.41 -8.87
CA PRO A 114 -6.65 -4.52 -7.59
C PRO A 114 -6.36 -5.99 -7.21
N ILE A 115 -5.95 -6.83 -8.16
CA ILE A 115 -5.69 -8.25 -7.98
C ILE A 115 -4.20 -8.53 -8.18
N LEU A 116 -3.66 -9.36 -7.30
CA LEU A 116 -2.27 -9.79 -7.24
C LEU A 116 -2.23 -11.31 -7.22
N LEU A 117 -1.56 -11.89 -8.21
CA LEU A 117 -1.35 -13.32 -8.33
C LEU A 117 0.07 -13.63 -7.88
N SER A 118 0.25 -14.69 -7.10
CA SER A 118 1.58 -15.16 -6.72
C SER A 118 1.69 -16.67 -6.89
N ALA A 119 2.89 -17.10 -7.26
CA ALA A 119 3.26 -18.50 -7.33
C ALA A 119 4.64 -18.65 -6.69
N ASP A 120 4.76 -19.57 -5.73
CA ASP A 120 5.95 -19.71 -4.92
C ASP A 120 6.24 -21.14 -4.47
N VAL A 121 7.47 -21.32 -4.06
CA VAL A 121 8.02 -22.53 -3.48
C VAL A 121 8.59 -22.17 -2.11
N LYS A 122 8.20 -22.94 -1.09
CA LYS A 122 8.51 -22.75 0.31
C LYS A 122 9.21 -24.00 0.87
N PRO A 123 10.54 -24.09 0.79
CA PRO A 123 11.30 -25.08 1.56
C PRO A 123 11.19 -24.79 3.06
N ALA A 124 10.85 -25.81 3.83
CA ALA A 124 10.60 -25.76 5.25
C ALA A 124 11.51 -26.76 5.99
N LEU A 125 12.03 -26.33 7.13
CA LEU A 125 12.70 -27.19 8.11
C LEU A 125 11.77 -27.32 9.31
N HIS A 126 11.34 -28.54 9.61
CA HIS A 126 10.43 -28.80 10.71
C HIS A 126 11.17 -29.32 11.95
N PHE A 127 10.75 -28.85 13.10
CA PHE A 127 11.12 -29.37 14.41
C PHE A 127 9.90 -30.08 15.01
N ASN A 128 10.13 -31.25 15.59
CA ASN A 128 9.09 -32.12 16.17
C ASN A 128 8.05 -32.56 15.12
N HIS A 129 8.54 -33.01 13.97
CA HIS A 129 7.75 -33.56 12.88
C HIS A 129 8.48 -34.79 12.31
N GLU A 130 7.74 -35.73 11.70
CA GLU A 130 8.33 -36.95 11.09
C GLU A 130 9.35 -36.57 10.01
N ASP A 131 8.97 -35.64 9.14
CA ASP A 131 9.83 -35.09 8.10
C ASP A 131 10.59 -33.86 8.61
N TRP A 132 11.92 -33.90 8.53
CA TRP A 132 12.76 -32.76 8.93
C TRP A 132 12.81 -31.67 7.85
N VAL A 133 12.58 -32.03 6.58
CA VAL A 133 12.59 -31.12 5.43
C VAL A 133 11.34 -31.35 4.59
N ASN A 134 10.63 -30.28 4.28
CA ASN A 134 9.48 -30.31 3.39
C ASN A 134 9.64 -29.25 2.29
N LEU A 135 9.11 -29.54 1.10
CA LEU A 135 9.05 -28.57 0.01
C LEU A 135 7.59 -28.32 -0.36
N ALA A 136 7.04 -27.21 0.11
CA ALA A 136 5.69 -26.80 -0.23
C ALA A 136 5.69 -25.90 -1.47
N THR A 137 4.70 -26.05 -2.34
CA THR A 137 4.44 -25.11 -3.44
C THR A 137 3.12 -24.41 -3.18
N GLY A 138 2.99 -23.14 -3.54
CA GLY A 138 1.74 -22.41 -3.36
C GLY A 138 1.39 -21.46 -4.49
N ILE A 139 0.09 -21.33 -4.73
CA ILE A 139 -0.52 -20.35 -5.62
C ILE A 139 -1.45 -19.50 -4.77
N SER A 140 -1.31 -18.17 -4.85
CA SER A 140 -2.14 -17.24 -4.09
C SER A 140 -2.80 -16.21 -5.00
N ILE A 141 -4.03 -15.87 -4.67
CA ILE A 141 -4.79 -14.79 -5.29
C ILE A 141 -5.13 -13.80 -4.18
N ARG A 142 -4.50 -12.62 -4.23
CA ARG A 142 -4.66 -11.56 -3.23
C ARG A 142 -5.37 -10.34 -3.83
N TYR A 143 -6.31 -9.80 -3.08
CA TYR A 143 -6.94 -8.51 -3.35
C TYR A 143 -6.18 -7.41 -2.62
N VAL A 144 -5.85 -6.33 -3.33
CA VAL A 144 -5.17 -5.16 -2.78
C VAL A 144 -6.19 -4.28 -2.06
N ILE A 145 -6.16 -4.31 -0.72
CA ILE A 145 -7.07 -3.55 0.14
C ILE A 145 -6.65 -2.08 0.18
N VAL A 146 -5.36 -1.83 0.42
CA VAL A 146 -4.83 -0.48 0.59
C VAL A 146 -3.78 -0.20 -0.49
N PRO A 147 -4.09 0.62 -1.51
CA PRO A 147 -3.07 1.09 -2.44
C PRO A 147 -2.13 2.07 -1.73
N GLU A 148 -0.82 2.00 -2.01
CA GLU A 148 0.15 2.93 -1.42
C GLU A 148 0.01 4.29 -2.16
N LYS A 149 -0.42 5.32 -1.41
CA LYS A 149 -0.55 6.69 -1.94
C LYS A 149 0.83 7.18 -2.37
N LYS A 150 0.93 7.71 -3.59
CA LYS A 150 2.15 8.39 -4.05
C LYS A 150 2.36 9.62 -3.17
N GLU A 151 3.37 9.59 -2.32
CA GLU A 151 3.92 10.83 -1.77
C GLU A 151 4.39 11.68 -2.95
N LYS A 152 3.61 12.72 -3.28
CA LYS A 152 4.08 13.79 -4.15
C LYS A 152 5.18 14.50 -3.36
N LYS A 153 6.44 14.15 -3.60
CA LYS A 153 7.57 14.98 -3.16
C LYS A 153 7.36 16.37 -3.78
N ARG A 154 6.80 17.30 -3.00
CA ARG A 154 6.80 18.74 -3.29
C ARG A 154 8.26 19.18 -3.22
N ILE A 155 8.94 19.16 -4.35
CA ILE A 155 10.25 19.77 -4.52
C ILE A 155 10.00 21.16 -5.10
N TRP A 156 9.88 22.19 -4.25
CA TRP A 156 10.07 23.63 -4.59
C TRP A 156 10.17 24.44 -3.28
N PRO A 157 11.07 25.44 -3.13
CA PRO A 157 11.62 25.88 -1.84
C PRO A 157 10.74 26.87 -1.05
N PHE A 158 9.45 26.63 -0.94
CA PHE A 158 8.57 27.50 -0.15
C PHE A 158 7.53 26.71 0.66
N GLY A 159 7.73 26.79 1.98
CA GLY A 159 6.66 26.85 2.98
C GLY A 159 5.83 25.59 3.18
N LYS A 160 5.98 24.98 4.37
CA LYS A 160 4.96 24.08 4.95
C LYS A 160 3.58 24.74 4.82
N GLN A 161 2.68 24.06 4.12
CA GLN A 161 1.26 24.34 4.20
C GLN A 161 0.67 23.06 4.77
N GLU A 162 0.35 23.09 6.06
CA GLU A 162 -0.45 22.07 6.70
C GLU A 162 -1.79 22.06 5.98
N VAL A 163 -2.06 20.96 5.27
CA VAL A 163 -3.37 20.69 4.71
C VAL A 163 -4.05 19.79 5.72
N GLU A 164 -4.97 20.36 6.49
CA GLU A 164 -5.88 19.60 7.35
C GLU A 164 -6.57 18.51 6.53
N GLU A 165 -6.57 17.30 7.07
CA GLU A 165 -7.26 16.14 6.51
C GLU A 165 -8.76 16.42 6.40
N GLU A 166 -9.23 16.68 5.17
CA GLU A 166 -10.64 16.52 4.85
C GLU A 166 -10.96 15.02 4.91
N LYS A 167 -11.42 14.57 6.09
CA LYS A 167 -12.15 13.31 6.25
C LYS A 167 -13.36 13.37 5.31
N SER A 168 -13.26 12.70 4.17
CA SER A 168 -14.41 12.46 3.30
C SER A 168 -15.39 11.52 4.02
N GLY A 169 -16.32 12.14 4.75
CA GLY A 169 -17.50 11.48 5.30
C GLY A 169 -18.43 11.05 4.17
N TRP A 170 -18.60 9.74 4.03
CA TRP A 170 -19.80 9.15 3.46
C TRP A 170 -20.90 9.13 4.55
N PRO A 171 -22.21 9.32 4.25
CA PRO A 171 -22.82 10.35 3.41
C PRO A 171 -23.87 11.16 4.19
N PHE A 172 -23.65 11.49 5.46
CA PHE A 172 -24.55 12.35 6.26
C PHE A 172 -23.74 13.20 7.25
N GLY A 173 -23.15 14.29 6.78
CA GLY A 173 -22.37 15.19 7.63
C GLY A 173 -22.29 16.58 7.02
N LYS A 174 -22.95 17.54 7.67
CA LYS A 174 -23.22 18.92 7.23
C LYS A 174 -22.00 19.64 6.63
N LYS A 175 -22.21 20.31 5.49
CA LYS A 175 -21.25 21.30 4.93
C LYS A 175 -20.98 22.39 5.96
N LYS A 176 -19.72 22.58 6.36
CA LYS A 176 -19.27 23.81 7.02
C LYS A 176 -18.89 24.81 5.94
N GLU A 177 -19.43 26.02 6.04
CA GLU A 177 -19.10 27.15 5.16
C GLU A 177 -17.62 27.53 5.32
N PRO A 178 -16.95 27.95 4.24
CA PRO A 178 -15.53 28.27 4.28
C PRO A 178 -15.31 29.59 5.04
N GLU A 179 -14.61 29.52 6.18
CA GLU A 179 -14.13 30.70 6.90
C GLU A 179 -13.13 31.48 6.03
N THR A 180 -13.28 32.80 5.98
CA THR A 180 -12.46 33.70 5.17
C THR A 180 -11.00 33.69 5.65
N PRO A 181 -10.01 33.64 4.74
CA PRO A 181 -8.61 33.53 5.15
C PRO A 181 -8.14 34.86 5.76
N LYS A 182 -7.80 34.83 7.06
CA LYS A 182 -7.11 35.94 7.75
C LYS A 182 -5.78 36.22 7.06
N LYS A 183 -5.60 37.43 6.53
CA LYS A 183 -4.36 37.92 5.90
C LYS A 183 -3.19 37.82 6.89
N LYS A 184 -2.13 37.08 6.53
CA LYS A 184 -0.85 37.06 7.26
C LYS A 184 -0.01 38.28 6.84
N VAL A 185 0.36 39.11 7.81
CA VAL A 185 1.26 40.26 7.64
C VAL A 185 2.71 39.77 7.64
N TRP A 186 3.50 40.18 6.64
CA TRP A 186 4.94 39.93 6.53
C TRP A 186 5.74 41.04 7.25
N PRO A 187 6.90 40.75 7.90
CA PRO A 187 7.53 41.68 8.85
C PRO A 187 8.48 42.72 8.23
N PHE A 188 8.68 42.74 6.91
CA PHE A 188 9.50 43.75 6.23
C PHE A 188 8.81 44.22 4.95
N GLY A 189 8.08 45.33 5.07
CA GLY A 189 7.44 46.02 3.95
C GLY A 189 6.77 47.27 4.49
N LYS A 190 7.06 48.43 3.90
CA LYS A 190 6.48 49.73 4.27
C LYS A 190 4.95 49.60 4.34
N LYS A 191 4.34 50.17 5.39
CA LYS A 191 2.88 50.32 5.49
C LYS A 191 2.40 51.16 4.31
N GLU A 192 1.70 50.55 3.36
CA GLU A 192 0.81 51.29 2.46
C GLU A 192 -0.51 51.48 3.21
N GLU A 193 -0.95 52.73 3.34
CA GLU A 193 -2.28 53.07 3.88
C GLU A 193 -3.36 52.52 2.94
N PRO A 194 -4.42 51.87 3.47
CA PRO A 194 -5.50 51.37 2.63
C PRO A 194 -6.29 52.53 2.01
N ALA A 195 -6.51 52.45 0.70
CA ALA A 195 -7.35 53.39 -0.04
C ALA A 195 -8.79 53.43 0.52
N PRO A 196 -9.47 54.59 0.50
CA PRO A 196 -10.82 54.72 1.03
C PRO A 196 -11.81 53.83 0.25
N GLU A 197 -12.68 53.14 0.99
CA GLU A 197 -13.70 52.23 0.45
C GLU A 197 -14.66 53.00 -0.49
N PRO A 198 -14.98 52.46 -1.68
CA PRO A 198 -16.01 53.05 -2.52
C PRO A 198 -17.40 52.85 -1.88
N GLU A 199 -18.18 53.92 -1.80
CA GLU A 199 -19.54 53.92 -1.26
C GLU A 199 -20.43 52.84 -1.90
N PRO A 200 -21.33 52.20 -1.13
CA PRO A 200 -22.20 51.17 -1.67
C PRO A 200 -23.15 51.75 -2.72
N GLU A 201 -22.99 51.32 -3.98
CA GLU A 201 -23.94 51.59 -5.05
C GLU A 201 -25.35 51.16 -4.63
N LYS A 202 -26.29 52.11 -4.65
CA LYS A 202 -27.72 51.87 -4.40
C LYS A 202 -28.25 50.92 -5.47
N ARG A 203 -28.30 49.62 -5.18
CA ARG A 203 -29.04 48.66 -6.00
C ARG A 203 -30.52 49.00 -5.96
N ILE A 204 -31.07 49.34 -7.11
CA ILE A 204 -32.51 49.53 -7.31
C ILE A 204 -33.18 48.16 -7.16
N ASP A 205 -34.10 48.03 -6.21
CA ASP A 205 -34.93 46.84 -6.02
C ASP A 205 -35.93 46.67 -7.18
N LEU A 206 -35.54 45.92 -8.20
CA LEU A 206 -36.39 45.57 -9.35
C LEU A 206 -37.65 44.78 -8.95
N ASN A 207 -37.67 44.16 -7.76
CA ASN A 207 -38.84 43.44 -7.24
C ASN A 207 -39.98 44.35 -6.77
N LYS A 208 -39.76 45.67 -6.64
CA LYS A 208 -40.84 46.64 -6.40
C LYS A 208 -41.51 47.13 -7.70
N ILE A 209 -40.94 46.84 -8.87
CA ILE A 209 -41.44 47.33 -10.16
C ILE A 209 -42.48 46.38 -10.77
N PHE A 210 -42.40 45.07 -10.48
CA PHE A 210 -43.24 44.06 -11.15
C PHE A 210 -44.46 43.57 -10.37
N LYS A 211 -44.84 44.21 -9.25
CA LYS A 211 -46.01 43.81 -8.45
C LYS A 211 -47.26 44.69 -8.66
N LYS A 212 -47.52 45.10 -9.91
CA LYS A 212 -48.78 45.74 -10.29
C LYS A 212 -49.16 45.43 -11.74
N LYS A 213 -49.72 44.24 -11.96
CA LYS A 213 -50.72 43.91 -12.99
C LYS A 213 -50.95 42.41 -12.96
N GLU A 214 -51.98 41.98 -12.26
CA GLU A 214 -53.05 41.13 -12.79
C GLU A 214 -54.09 40.93 -11.69
N ASN A 215 -55.34 40.84 -12.14
CA ASN A 215 -56.60 41.06 -11.43
C ASN A 215 -56.83 40.23 -10.18
#